data_AF-A0A6I7WPW4-F1
#
_entry.id   AF-A0A6I7WPW4-F1
#
_cell.length_a   1.000
_cell.length_b   1.000
_cell.length_c   1.000
_cell.angle_alpha   90.00
_cell.angle_beta   90.00
_cell.angle_gamma   90.00
#
_symmetry.space_group_name_H-M   'P 1'
#
loop_
_entity.id
_entity.type
_entity.pdbx_description
1 polymer ?
#
loop_
_entity_poly.entity_id
_entity_poly.type
_entity_poly.pdbx_seq_one_letter_code
_entity_poly.pdbx_strand_id
1 'polypeptide(L)'
;DMTEEFVKSQLDVIKDLTIAVENGHWARYIDLPIEGTQEGRVLKVARYSTWVTEVRTGESSVRINRGEMATFAFTNGVWKLQK
;
A
#
# COMPACT_ATOMS: atom_id res chain seq x y z
N ASP A 1 -6.60 7.81 -7.57
CA ASP A 1 -5.35 7.21 -7.07
C ASP A 1 -5.09 7.69 -5.67
N MET A 2 -4.29 6.92 -4.92
CA MET A 2 -3.85 7.24 -3.57
C MET A 2 -2.35 7.50 -3.63
N THR A 3 -1.94 8.76 -3.49
CA THR A 3 -0.57 9.21 -3.78
C THR A 3 0.40 8.88 -2.64
N GLU A 4 1.70 8.93 -2.93
CA GLU A 4 2.76 8.70 -1.94
C GLU A 4 2.64 9.66 -0.75
N GLU A 5 2.35 10.94 -0.98
CA GLU A 5 2.23 11.95 0.07
C GLU A 5 1.05 11.63 1.00
N PHE A 6 -0.07 11.19 0.43
CA PHE A 6 -1.22 10.79 1.22
C PHE A 6 -0.88 9.55 2.06
N VAL A 7 -0.36 8.48 1.45
CA VAL A 7 0.01 7.25 2.17
C VAL A 7 1.04 7.54 3.26
N LYS A 8 2.03 8.40 2.97
CA LYS A 8 3.03 8.85 3.94
C LYS A 8 2.39 9.54 5.13
N SER A 9 1.49 10.48 4.89
CA SER A 9 0.80 11.21 5.97
C SER A 9 0.04 10.26 6.91
N GLN A 10 -0.50 9.16 6.39
CA GLN A 10 -1.18 8.15 7.19
C GLN A 10 -0.19 7.27 7.96
N LEU A 11 0.92 6.87 7.34
CA LEU A 11 1.97 6.10 8.00
C LEU A 11 2.60 6.89 9.15
N ASP A 12 2.82 8.20 9.01
CA ASP A 12 3.46 9.00 10.05
C ASP A 12 2.65 9.03 11.36
N VAL A 13 1.34 8.78 11.29
CA VAL A 13 0.44 8.77 12.46
C VAL A 13 -0.07 7.38 12.83
N ILE A 14 -0.23 6.46 11.88
CA ILE A 14 -0.75 5.10 12.11
C ILE A 14 0.39 4.10 11.97
N LYS A 15 0.78 3.48 13.10
CA LYS A 15 1.87 2.48 13.15
C LYS A 15 1.56 1.24 12.30
N ASP A 16 0.34 0.70 12.45
CA ASP A 16 -0.12 -0.53 11.80
C ASP A 16 -1.21 -0.22 10.76
N LEU A 17 -0.82 0.44 9.66
CA LEU A 17 -1.77 0.90 8.65
C LEU A 17 -2.30 -0.25 7.79
N THR A 18 -3.62 -0.39 7.73
CA THR A 18 -4.32 -1.25 6.76
C THR A 18 -5.23 -0.39 5.90
N ILE A 19 -5.03 -0.44 4.58
CA ILE A 19 -5.88 0.20 3.59
C ILE A 19 -6.87 -0.85 3.09
N ALA A 20 -8.16 -0.63 3.37
CA ALA A 20 -9.24 -1.40 2.77
C ALA A 20 -9.70 -0.74 1.48
N VAL A 21 -9.72 -1.50 0.38
CA VAL A 21 -10.15 -1.03 -0.94
C VAL A 21 -11.49 -1.67 -1.27
N GLU A 22 -12.54 -0.86 -1.33
CA GLU A 22 -13.93 -1.32 -1.40
C GLU A 22 -14.70 -0.62 -2.53
N ASN A 23 -15.90 -1.12 -2.84
CA ASN A 23 -16.77 -0.42 -3.79
C ASN A 23 -17.22 0.92 -3.19
N GLY A 24 -17.09 2.01 -3.94
CA GLY A 24 -17.33 3.38 -3.43
C GLY A 24 -16.13 4.00 -2.69
N HIS A 25 -15.18 3.18 -2.24
CA HIS A 25 -13.92 3.59 -1.61
C HIS A 25 -12.74 2.92 -2.33
N TRP A 26 -12.57 3.27 -3.60
CA TRP A 26 -11.64 2.62 -4.52
C TRP A 26 -10.61 3.57 -5.07
N ALA A 27 -9.37 3.09 -5.16
CA ALA A 27 -8.31 3.69 -5.94
C ALA A 27 -7.72 2.64 -6.88
N ARG A 28 -7.44 3.03 -8.13
CA ARG A 28 -6.76 2.16 -9.10
C ARG A 28 -5.33 1.90 -8.69
N TYR A 29 -4.63 2.96 -8.29
CA TYR A 29 -3.24 2.91 -7.84
C TYR A 29 -3.13 3.36 -6.39
N ILE A 30 -2.29 2.66 -5.63
CA ILE A 30 -1.80 3.07 -4.31
C ILE A 30 -0.29 3.18 -4.44
N ASP A 31 0.24 4.39 -4.38
CA ASP A 31 1.66 4.67 -4.52
C ASP A 31 2.31 4.68 -3.11
N LEU A 32 3.22 3.75 -2.85
CA LEU A 32 3.87 3.64 -1.55
C LEU A 32 5.07 4.60 -1.44
N PRO A 33 5.16 5.41 -0.37
CA PRO A 33 6.20 6.42 -0.25
C PRO A 33 7.56 5.80 -0.02
N ILE A 34 8.58 6.27 -0.73
CA ILE A 34 9.98 5.89 -0.46
C ILE A 34 10.64 6.94 0.43
N GLU A 35 10.55 8.21 0.04
CA GLU A 35 11.25 9.28 0.74
C GLU A 35 10.75 9.49 2.17
N GLY A 36 11.69 9.45 3.12
CA GLY A 36 11.42 9.61 4.54
C GLY A 36 10.57 8.49 5.15
N THR A 37 10.34 7.38 4.47
CA THR A 37 9.73 6.20 5.07
C THR A 37 10.74 5.54 5.99
N GLN A 38 10.33 5.28 7.24
CA GLN A 38 11.21 4.67 8.22
C GLN A 38 11.43 3.17 7.91
N GLU A 39 12.63 2.68 8.19
CA GLU A 39 12.94 1.25 8.10
C GLU A 39 12.05 0.43 9.05
N GLY A 40 11.60 -0.74 8.58
CA GLY A 40 10.73 -1.65 9.34
C GLY A 40 9.25 -1.26 9.34
N ARG A 41 8.84 -0.22 8.60
CA ARG A 41 7.41 0.11 8.45
C ARG A 41 6.68 -0.99 7.69
N VAL A 42 5.47 -1.28 8.16
CA VAL A 42 4.58 -2.28 7.57
C VAL A 42 3.28 -1.62 7.14
N LEU A 43 2.80 -2.00 5.96
CA LEU A 43 1.53 -1.55 5.41
C LEU A 43 0.78 -2.75 4.84
N LYS A 44 -0.53 -2.83 5.10
CA LYS A 44 -1.40 -3.87 4.55
C LYS A 44 -2.39 -3.25 3.58
N VAL A 45 -2.65 -3.94 2.48
CA VAL A 45 -3.70 -3.57 1.52
C VAL A 45 -4.63 -4.75 1.36
N ALA A 46 -5.88 -4.60 1.81
CA ALA A 46 -6.94 -5.58 1.64
C ALA A 46 -7.89 -5.10 0.55
N ARG A 47 -8.14 -5.93 -0.46
CA ARG A 47 -8.99 -5.54 -1.60
C ARG A 47 -10.29 -6.34 -1.64
N TYR A 48 -11.41 -5.64 -1.53
CA TYR A 48 -12.76 -6.18 -1.69
C TYR A 48 -13.52 -5.60 -2.90
N SER A 49 -12.98 -4.54 -3.50
CA SER A 49 -13.54 -3.86 -4.67
C SER A 49 -13.70 -4.75 -5.90
N THR A 50 -14.72 -4.45 -6.71
CA THR A 50 -14.94 -5.07 -8.02
C THR A 50 -13.80 -4.71 -8.98
N TRP A 51 -13.36 -3.46 -9.00
CA TRP A 51 -12.27 -2.99 -9.85
C TRP A 51 -10.89 -3.28 -9.27
N VAL A 52 -9.93 -3.53 -10.16
CA VAL A 52 -8.55 -3.88 -9.83
C VAL A 52 -7.85 -2.73 -9.11
N THR A 53 -6.97 -3.09 -8.19
CA THR A 53 -6.03 -2.16 -7.56
C THR A 53 -4.61 -2.70 -7.67
N GLU A 54 -3.68 -1.82 -8.02
CA GLU A 54 -2.25 -2.08 -8.07
C GLU A 54 -1.55 -1.20 -7.05
N VAL A 55 -0.69 -1.81 -6.23
CA VAL A 55 0.16 -1.13 -5.27
C VAL A 55 1.51 -0.91 -5.92
N ARG A 56 1.92 0.35 -6.11
CA ARG A 56 3.22 0.70 -6.70
C ARG A 56 4.25 0.87 -5.60
N THR A 57 5.38 0.19 -5.73
CA THR A 57 6.47 0.13 -4.74
C THR A 57 7.67 0.99 -5.17
N GLY A 58 7.45 1.97 -6.05
CA GLY A 58 8.47 2.72 -6.78
C GLY A 58 9.12 1.95 -7.93
N GLU A 59 9.66 0.75 -7.66
CA GLU A 59 10.35 -0.07 -8.68
C GLU A 59 9.42 -1.02 -9.45
N SER A 60 8.27 -1.35 -8.87
CA SER A 60 7.34 -2.35 -9.42
C SER A 60 5.89 -2.05 -9.04
N SER A 61 4.95 -2.83 -9.55
CA SER A 61 3.57 -2.85 -9.05
C SER A 61 3.12 -4.26 -8.68
N VAL A 62 2.35 -4.35 -7.60
CA VAL A 62 1.73 -5.58 -7.13
C VAL A 62 0.23 -5.45 -7.28
N ARG A 63 -0.36 -6.30 -8.13
CA ARG A 63 -1.80 -6.41 -8.28
C ARG A 63 -2.39 -7.23 -7.14
N ILE A 64 -3.41 -6.69 -6.48
CA ILE A 64 -4.11 -7.40 -5.39
C ILE A 64 -5.36 -8.08 -5.97
N ASN A 65 -5.53 -9.39 -5.77
CA ASN A 65 -6.75 -10.06 -6.19
C ASN A 65 -7.91 -9.69 -5.25
N ARG A 66 -9.15 -9.88 -5.73
CA ARG A 66 -10.33 -9.57 -4.93
C ARG A 66 -10.46 -10.62 -3.82
N GLY A 67 -10.70 -10.16 -2.60
CA GLY A 67 -10.78 -11.00 -1.39
C GLY A 67 -9.42 -11.26 -0.74
N GLU A 68 -8.32 -10.78 -1.31
CA GLU A 68 -6.98 -10.98 -0.78
C GLU A 68 -6.46 -9.74 -0.05
N MET A 69 -5.43 -9.97 0.77
CA MET A 69 -4.65 -8.95 1.44
C MET A 69 -3.17 -9.17 1.15
N ALA A 70 -2.48 -8.10 0.79
CA ALA A 70 -1.02 -8.08 0.69
C ALA A 70 -0.42 -7.29 1.84
N THR A 71 0.70 -7.76 2.36
CA THR A 71 1.50 -7.05 3.37
C THR A 71 2.82 -6.60 2.74
N PHE A 72 3.17 -5.35 2.93
CA PHE A 72 4.41 -4.76 2.45
C PHE A 72 5.25 -4.31 3.65
N ALA A 73 6.55 -4.56 3.60
CA ALA A 73 7.50 -4.05 4.59
C ALA A 73 8.57 -3.21 3.90
N PHE A 74 8.88 -2.04 4.47
CA PHE A 74 9.96 -1.19 4.01
C PHE A 74 11.27 -1.65 4.62
N THR A 75 12.17 -2.19 3.78
CA THR A 75 13.45 -2.73 4.22
C THR A 75 14.55 -2.37 3.23
N ASN A 76 15.65 -1.81 3.73
CA ASN A 76 16.80 -1.36 2.94
C ASN A 76 16.39 -0.39 1.82
N GLY A 77 15.56 0.60 2.15
CA GLY A 77 15.13 1.66 1.24
C GLY A 77 14.07 1.27 0.22
N VAL A 78 13.54 0.04 0.25
CA VAL A 78 12.54 -0.44 -0.72
C VAL A 78 11.37 -1.16 -0.05
N TRP A 79 10.18 -1.02 -0.64
CA TRP A 79 9.00 -1.78 -0.24
C TRP A 79 9.03 -3.20 -0.81
N LYS A 80 8.94 -4.20 0.06
CA LYS A 80 8.92 -5.62 -0.33
C LYS A 80 7.60 -6.26 0.07
N LEU A 81 6.96 -6.93 -0.89
CA LEU A 81 5.85 -7.82 -0.63
C LEU A 81 6.31 -8.95 0.31
N GLN A 82 5.61 -9.11 1.42
CA GLN A 82 5.78 -10.21 2.34
C GLN A 82 4.89 -11.37 1.89
N LYS A 83 5.44 -12.59 1.88
CA LYS A 83 4.70 -13.82 1.61
C LYS A 83 4.04 -14.35 2.88
#